data_AF-A0A4Z1B8G7-F1
#
_entry.id   AF-A0A4Z1B8G7-F1
#
_cell.length_a   1.000
_cell.length_b   1.000
_cell.length_c   1.000
_cell.angle_alpha   90.00
_cell.angle_beta   90.00
_cell.angle_gamma   90.00
#
_symmetry.space_group_name_H-M   'P 1'
#
loop_
_entity.id
_entity.type
_entity.pdbx_description
1 polymer ?
#
loop_
_entity_poly.entity_id
_entity_poly.type
_entity_poly.pdbx_seq_one_letter_code
_entity_poly.pdbx_strand_id
1 'polypeptide(L)'
;MNIKRVKHCLYYREAKITEYALLTEFSPQFINSKIKGIKLQIEAMYYLNISHSSSSDVFGFVSVSYPLEKLVIHILEEKAKLNAYIKRSSKKLALFKEVVKGYTPSEQKEIMYYIRSNGAAVDSELINRLRCDLYKAIHSHKVGVKV
;
A
#
# COMPACT_ATOMS: atom_id res chain seq x y z
N MET A 1 -5.31 -5.38 38.91
CA MET A 1 -5.63 -4.25 38.00
C MET A 1 -7.12 -4.30 37.69
N ASN A 2 -7.93 -3.40 38.27
CA ASN A 2 -9.40 -3.39 38.08
C ASN A 2 -9.77 -2.40 36.96
N ILE A 3 -10.18 -2.91 35.80
CA ILE A 3 -10.58 -2.10 34.65
C ILE A 3 -12.05 -1.70 34.83
N LYS A 4 -12.33 -0.40 35.00
CA LYS A 4 -13.70 0.12 35.09
C LYS A 4 -14.34 0.17 33.69
N ARG A 5 -15.55 -0.38 33.54
CA ARG A 5 -16.31 -0.29 32.29
C ARG A 5 -16.77 1.14 32.03
N VAL A 6 -16.41 1.68 30.87
CA VAL A 6 -16.86 2.99 30.39
C VAL A 6 -18.24 2.82 29.74
N LYS A 7 -19.21 3.66 30.11
CA LYS A 7 -20.63 3.59 29.66
C LYS A 7 -20.90 4.15 28.25
N HIS A 8 -19.89 4.70 27.58
CA HIS A 8 -20.02 5.29 26.26
C HIS A 8 -19.02 4.65 25.30
N CYS A 9 -19.43 4.56 24.02
CA CYS A 9 -18.56 4.08 22.96
C CYS A 9 -17.55 5.18 22.61
N LEU A 10 -16.25 4.86 22.68
CA LEU A 10 -15.21 5.76 22.20
C LEU A 10 -15.14 5.64 20.68
N TYR A 11 -15.52 6.70 19.97
CA TYR A 11 -15.40 6.78 18.52
C TYR A 11 -14.06 7.42 18.16
N TYR A 12 -13.17 6.66 17.53
CA TYR A 12 -11.94 7.20 16.97
C TYR A 12 -12.27 7.89 15.64
N ARG A 13 -12.21 9.23 15.61
CA ARG A 13 -12.30 10.01 14.36
C ARG A 13 -10.88 10.39 13.93
N GLU A 14 -10.38 9.72 12.90
CA GLU A 14 -9.17 10.17 12.22
C GLU A 14 -9.47 11.49 11.50
N ALA A 15 -8.69 12.54 11.74
CA ALA A 15 -8.82 13.83 11.03
C ALA A 15 -7.75 14.01 9.95
N LYS A 16 -6.79 13.09 9.88
CA LYS A 16 -5.64 13.11 8.97
C LYS A 16 -5.20 11.70 8.64
N ILE A 17 -4.66 11.49 7.45
CA ILE A 17 -4.05 10.20 7.11
C ILE A 17 -2.81 9.96 7.97
N THR A 18 -2.44 8.69 8.18
CA THR A 18 -1.19 8.34 8.85
C THR A 18 0.00 8.69 7.96
N GLU A 19 1.14 8.98 8.60
CA GLU A 19 2.40 9.22 7.87
C GLU A 19 2.83 7.99 7.09
N TYR A 20 2.65 6.80 7.67
CA TYR A 20 2.84 5.54 6.99
C TYR A 20 2.00 5.43 5.70
N ALA A 21 0.71 5.78 5.75
CA ALA A 21 -0.15 5.76 4.57
C ALA A 21 0.31 6.77 3.50
N LEU A 22 0.74 7.96 3.93
CA LEU A 22 1.32 8.97 3.02
C LEU A 22 2.55 8.41 2.27
N LEU A 23 3.49 7.80 3.00
CA LEU A 23 4.75 7.30 2.45
C LEU A 23 4.62 6.00 1.65
N THR A 24 3.58 5.20 1.90
CA THR A 24 3.41 3.90 1.22
C THR A 24 2.38 3.94 0.09
N GLU A 25 1.24 4.61 0.31
CA GLU A 25 0.12 4.59 -0.63
C GLU A 25 0.15 5.73 -1.65
N PHE A 26 0.90 6.80 -1.35
CA PHE A 26 1.02 7.98 -2.20
C PHE A 26 2.45 8.23 -2.70
N SER A 27 3.42 7.38 -2.35
CA SER A 27 4.78 7.44 -2.89
C SER A 27 4.93 6.62 -4.18
N PRO A 28 5.27 7.25 -5.32
CA PRO A 28 5.53 6.52 -6.56
C PRO A 28 6.66 5.51 -6.43
N GLN A 29 7.69 5.81 -5.66
CA GLN A 29 8.85 4.93 -5.47
C GLN A 29 8.44 3.65 -4.74
N PHE A 30 7.70 3.79 -3.64
CA PHE A 30 7.21 2.65 -2.87
C PHE A 30 6.26 1.78 -3.70
N ILE A 31 5.32 2.40 -4.41
CA ILE A 31 4.37 1.70 -5.29
C ILE A 31 5.12 0.91 -6.37
N ASN A 32 6.10 1.53 -7.05
CA ASN A 32 6.87 0.88 -8.10
C ASN A 32 7.73 -0.26 -7.55
N SER A 33 8.35 -0.08 -6.38
CA SER A 33 9.10 -1.13 -5.69
C SER A 33 8.20 -2.32 -5.37
N LYS A 34 7.00 -2.07 -4.81
CA LYS A 34 6.02 -3.11 -4.50
C LYS A 34 5.51 -3.83 -5.76
N ILE A 35 5.25 -3.10 -6.85
CA ILE A 35 4.89 -3.70 -8.14
C ILE A 35 6.01 -4.62 -8.64
N LYS A 36 7.27 -4.17 -8.56
CA LYS A 36 8.43 -4.98 -8.97
C LYS A 36 8.55 -6.24 -8.12
N GLY A 37 8.40 -6.13 -6.80
CA GLY A 37 8.42 -7.27 -5.89
C GLY A 37 7.34 -8.30 -6.19
N ILE A 38 6.09 -7.86 -6.41
CA ILE A 38 4.99 -8.77 -6.76
C ILE A 38 5.23 -9.44 -8.12
N LYS A 39 5.74 -8.70 -9.12
CA LYS A 39 6.09 -9.28 -10.42
C LYS A 39 7.17 -10.36 -10.28
N LEU A 40 8.21 -10.10 -9.50
CA LEU A 40 9.28 -11.06 -9.24
C LEU A 40 8.73 -12.31 -8.52
N GLN A 41 7.81 -12.13 -7.57
CA GLN A 41 7.16 -13.25 -6.90
C GLN A 41 6.33 -14.09 -7.89
N ILE A 42 5.54 -13.45 -8.77
CA ILE A 42 4.78 -14.16 -9.81
C ILE A 42 5.71 -14.91 -10.77
N GLU A 43 6.83 -14.31 -11.15
CA GLU A 43 7.86 -14.96 -11.98
C GLU A 43 8.46 -16.17 -11.26
N ALA A 44 8.78 -16.03 -9.97
CA ALA A 44 9.30 -17.11 -9.15
C ALA A 44 8.32 -18.29 -9.04
N MET A 45 7.00 -18.03 -9.04
CA MET A 45 5.97 -19.08 -8.97
C MET A 45 6.03 -20.04 -10.18
N TYR A 46 6.49 -19.60 -11.35
CA TYR A 46 6.60 -20.49 -12.51
C TYR A 46 7.61 -21.63 -12.29
N TYR A 47 8.62 -21.41 -11.46
CA TYR A 47 9.59 -22.45 -11.12
C TYR A 47 9.02 -23.54 -10.20
N LEU A 48 7.86 -23.32 -9.57
CA LEU A 48 7.20 -24.34 -8.74
C LEU A 48 6.64 -25.51 -9.55
N ASN A 49 6.53 -25.37 -10.88
CA ASN A 49 6.19 -26.47 -11.78
C ASN A 49 7.33 -27.49 -11.91
N ILE A 50 8.56 -27.10 -11.55
CA ILE A 50 9.72 -27.98 -11.63
C ILE A 50 9.76 -28.82 -10.36
N SER A 51 9.58 -30.12 -10.52
CA SER A 51 9.75 -31.07 -9.42
C SER A 51 11.19 -31.02 -8.93
N HIS A 52 11.38 -30.78 -7.64
CA HIS A 52 12.69 -30.73 -7.01
C HIS A 52 12.65 -31.49 -5.69
N SER A 53 13.80 -32.00 -5.25
CA SER A 53 13.94 -32.64 -3.94
C SER A 53 14.53 -31.66 -2.94
N SER A 54 13.89 -31.50 -1.79
CA SER A 54 14.46 -30.77 -0.64
C SER A 54 14.79 -31.74 0.49
N SER A 55 15.86 -31.46 1.24
CA SER A 55 16.13 -32.18 2.48
C SER A 55 15.43 -31.49 3.64
N SER A 56 14.65 -32.24 4.40
CA SER A 56 14.02 -31.82 5.65
C SER A 56 14.62 -32.64 6.79
N ASP A 57 15.02 -31.98 7.87
CA ASP A 57 15.56 -32.67 9.06
C ASP A 57 14.54 -33.63 9.69
N VAL A 58 13.25 -33.40 9.45
CA VAL A 58 12.13 -34.23 9.96
C VAL A 58 11.73 -35.33 8.97
N PHE A 59 11.70 -35.04 7.67
CA PHE A 59 11.14 -35.93 6.65
C PHE A 59 12.18 -36.55 5.70
N GLY A 60 13.47 -36.24 5.86
CA GLY A 60 14.52 -36.68 4.94
C GLY A 60 14.43 -36.00 3.57
N PHE A 61 14.77 -36.72 2.50
CA PHE A 61 14.63 -36.22 1.13
C PHE A 61 13.16 -36.29 0.69
N VAL A 62 12.54 -35.13 0.50
CA VAL A 62 11.15 -35.00 0.04
C VAL A 62 11.12 -34.41 -1.36
N SER A 63 10.40 -35.07 -2.27
CA SER A 63 10.08 -34.48 -3.57
C SER A 63 8.96 -33.46 -3.38
N VAL A 64 9.25 -32.20 -3.69
CA VAL A 64 8.30 -31.11 -3.66
C VAL A 64 7.89 -30.82 -5.10
N SER A 65 6.62 -31.07 -5.39
CA SER A 65 5.98 -30.69 -6.64
C SER A 65 4.66 -29.99 -6.35
N TYR A 66 4.37 -28.94 -7.12
CA TYR A 66 3.10 -28.23 -7.01
C TYR A 66 2.16 -28.72 -8.11
N PRO A 67 0.89 -29.11 -7.80
CA PRO A 67 -0.05 -29.52 -8.84
C PRO A 67 -0.28 -28.41 -9.87
N LEU A 68 0.00 -28.69 -11.14
CA LEU A 68 0.01 -27.67 -12.21
C LEU A 68 -1.29 -26.87 -12.29
N GLU A 69 -2.44 -27.54 -12.21
CA GLU A 69 -3.77 -26.90 -12.25
C GLU A 69 -3.92 -25.85 -11.15
N LYS A 70 -3.54 -26.20 -9.92
CA LYS A 70 -3.60 -25.30 -8.78
C LYS A 70 -2.59 -24.15 -8.94
N LEU A 71 -1.43 -24.40 -9.57
CA LEU A 71 -0.40 -23.38 -9.75
C LEU A 71 -0.89 -22.31 -10.72
N VAL A 72 -1.51 -22.74 -11.81
CA VAL A 72 -2.09 -21.85 -12.82
C VAL A 72 -3.16 -20.96 -12.20
N ILE A 73 -4.09 -21.54 -11.41
CA ILE A 73 -5.12 -20.77 -10.70
C ILE A 73 -4.48 -19.72 -9.80
N HIS A 74 -3.48 -20.12 -9.00
CA HIS A 74 -2.81 -19.22 -8.07
C HIS A 74 -2.08 -18.08 -8.80
N ILE A 75 -1.38 -18.36 -9.90
CA ILE A 75 -0.71 -17.34 -10.72
C ILE A 75 -1.74 -16.35 -11.32
N LEU A 76 -2.89 -16.84 -11.79
CA LEU A 76 -3.96 -15.99 -12.31
C LEU A 76 -4.54 -15.07 -11.24
N GLU A 77 -4.77 -15.58 -10.03
CA GLU A 77 -5.22 -14.79 -8.89
C GLU A 77 -4.20 -13.70 -8.51
N GLU A 78 -2.91 -14.05 -8.42
CA GLU A 78 -1.86 -13.07 -8.10
C GLU A 78 -1.72 -11.99 -9.18
N LYS A 79 -1.85 -12.36 -10.46
CA LYS A 79 -1.90 -11.37 -11.57
C LYS A 79 -3.13 -10.46 -11.47
N ALA A 80 -4.29 -11.00 -11.11
CA ALA A 80 -5.50 -10.20 -10.90
C ALA A 80 -5.35 -9.23 -9.72
N LYS A 81 -4.77 -9.69 -8.60
CA LYS A 81 -4.44 -8.85 -7.43
C LYS A 81 -3.46 -7.74 -7.80
N LEU A 82 -2.41 -8.05 -8.58
CA LEU A 82 -1.46 -7.06 -9.08
C LEU A 82 -2.15 -5.97 -9.91
N ASN A 83 -3.00 -6.37 -10.87
CA ASN A 83 -3.75 -5.42 -11.71
C ASN A 83 -4.69 -4.53 -10.88
N ALA A 84 -5.39 -5.12 -9.91
CA ALA A 84 -6.24 -4.37 -8.98
C ALA A 84 -5.43 -3.38 -8.13
N TYR A 85 -4.24 -3.78 -7.66
CA TYR A 85 -3.33 -2.91 -6.93
C TYR A 85 -2.85 -1.74 -7.79
N ILE A 86 -2.40 -2.00 -9.03
CA ILE A 86 -1.98 -0.94 -9.97
C ILE A 86 -3.11 0.07 -10.17
N LYS A 87 -4.33 -0.40 -10.50
CA LYS A 87 -5.49 0.46 -10.73
C LYS A 87 -5.83 1.30 -9.50
N ARG A 88 -5.77 0.73 -8.29
CA ARG A 88 -6.03 1.44 -7.03
C ARG A 88 -4.95 2.50 -6.76
N SER A 89 -3.69 2.14 -6.93
CA SER A 89 -2.55 3.03 -6.70
C SER A 89 -2.52 4.20 -7.69
N SER A 90 -2.81 3.97 -8.97
CA SER A 90 -2.92 5.04 -9.96
C SER A 90 -3.99 6.08 -9.61
N LYS A 91 -5.15 5.63 -9.09
CA LYS A 91 -6.20 6.55 -8.61
C LYS A 91 -5.73 7.39 -7.42
N LYS A 92 -5.04 6.77 -6.46
CA LYS A 92 -4.47 7.48 -5.30
C LYS A 92 -3.42 8.50 -5.71
N LEU A 93 -2.54 8.15 -6.64
CA LEU A 93 -1.52 9.06 -7.18
C LEU A 93 -2.13 10.23 -7.95
N ALA A 94 -3.19 10.00 -8.73
CA ALA A 94 -3.93 11.07 -9.39
C ALA A 94 -4.53 12.04 -8.36
N LEU A 95 -5.18 11.52 -7.31
CA LEU A 95 -5.72 12.34 -6.23
C LEU A 95 -4.62 13.16 -5.53
N PHE A 96 -3.49 12.52 -5.22
CA PHE A 96 -2.35 13.21 -4.62
C PHE A 96 -1.83 14.34 -5.51
N LYS A 97 -1.70 14.10 -6.81
CA LYS A 97 -1.28 15.12 -7.78
C LYS A 97 -2.25 16.31 -7.79
N GLU A 98 -3.55 16.07 -7.74
CA GLU A 98 -4.55 17.15 -7.68
C GLU A 98 -4.47 17.95 -6.37
N VAL A 99 -4.30 17.29 -5.23
CA VAL A 99 -4.14 17.99 -3.94
C VAL A 99 -2.85 18.82 -3.91
N VAL A 100 -1.73 18.26 -4.37
CA VAL A 100 -0.42 18.94 -4.37
C VAL A 100 -0.39 20.17 -5.29
N LYS A 101 -1.18 20.18 -6.39
CA LYS A 101 -1.31 21.37 -7.27
C LYS A 101 -1.80 22.62 -6.53
N GLY A 102 -2.54 22.47 -5.43
CA GLY A 102 -3.05 23.59 -4.63
C GLY A 102 -1.98 24.28 -3.76
N TYR A 103 -0.79 23.70 -3.64
CA TYR A 103 0.32 24.22 -2.86
C TYR A 103 1.21 25.13 -3.69
N THR A 104 1.98 26.00 -3.04
CA THR A 104 2.95 26.86 -3.74
C THR A 104 4.08 26.03 -4.37
N PRO A 105 4.76 26.53 -5.42
CA PRO A 105 5.85 25.78 -6.06
C PRO A 105 7.01 25.39 -5.13
N SER A 106 7.26 26.17 -4.06
CA SER A 106 8.26 25.85 -3.04
C SER A 106 7.82 24.65 -2.20
N GLU A 107 6.59 24.72 -1.67
CA GLU A 107 5.99 23.63 -0.87
C GLU A 107 5.85 22.34 -1.69
N GLN A 108 5.52 22.44 -2.99
CA GLN A 108 5.46 21.28 -3.87
C GLN A 108 6.82 20.56 -3.96
N LYS A 109 7.93 21.31 -4.03
CA LYS A 109 9.28 20.72 -4.06
C LYS A 109 9.61 20.03 -2.73
N GLU A 110 9.26 20.66 -1.60
CA GLU A 110 9.49 20.09 -0.27
C GLU A 110 8.67 18.82 -0.04
N ILE A 111 7.38 18.84 -0.41
CA ILE A 111 6.50 17.66 -0.34
C ILE A 111 7.08 16.52 -1.20
N MET A 112 7.48 16.81 -2.43
CA MET A 112 8.07 15.81 -3.31
C MET A 112 9.39 15.27 -2.78
N TYR A 113 10.22 16.12 -2.16
CA TYR A 113 11.44 15.70 -1.52
C TYR A 113 11.16 14.76 -0.35
N TYR A 114 10.24 15.12 0.56
CA TYR A 114 9.82 14.32 1.70
C TYR A 114 9.33 12.92 1.30
N ILE A 115 8.48 12.84 0.27
CA ILE A 115 7.96 11.56 -0.23
C ILE A 115 9.07 10.69 -0.83
N ARG A 116 10.06 11.30 -1.51
CA ARG A 116 11.20 10.60 -2.11
C ARG A 116 12.25 10.19 -1.07
N SER A 117 12.39 10.95 0.01
CA SER A 117 13.32 10.68 1.09
C SER A 117 12.76 9.71 2.14
N ASN A 118 11.56 9.14 1.87
CA ASN A 118 10.85 8.26 2.79
C ASN A 118 10.65 8.88 4.18
N GLY A 119 10.33 10.18 4.22
CA GLY A 119 10.05 10.89 5.47
C GLY A 119 11.25 11.62 6.07
N ALA A 120 12.37 11.79 5.35
CA ALA A 120 13.50 12.52 5.88
C ALA A 120 13.23 14.04 5.92
N ALA A 121 13.36 14.60 7.14
CA ALA A 121 13.56 16.01 7.48
C ALA A 121 12.79 17.02 6.61
N VAL A 122 11.51 17.24 6.93
CA VAL A 122 10.71 18.39 6.47
C VAL A 122 9.94 18.97 7.65
N ASP A 123 9.60 20.26 7.55
CA ASP A 123 8.67 20.95 8.44
C ASP A 123 7.42 20.11 8.73
N SER A 124 7.19 19.84 10.01
CA SER A 124 6.06 19.04 10.47
C SER A 124 4.72 19.68 10.10
N GLU A 125 4.67 21.01 10.00
CA GLU A 125 3.42 21.72 9.76
C GLU A 125 2.91 21.52 8.33
N LEU A 126 3.77 21.69 7.32
CA LEU A 126 3.43 21.47 5.91
C LEU A 126 2.92 20.05 5.65
N ILE A 127 3.62 19.05 6.18
CA ILE A 127 3.24 17.64 6.02
C ILE A 127 1.94 17.33 6.79
N ASN A 128 1.74 17.90 7.98
CA ASN A 128 0.47 17.74 8.69
C ASN A 128 -0.71 18.35 7.92
N ARG A 129 -0.55 19.52 7.30
CA ARG A 129 -1.58 20.14 6.46
C ARG A 129 -1.91 19.26 5.25
N LEU A 130 -0.88 18.76 4.55
CA LEU A 130 -1.04 17.81 3.44
C LEU A 130 -1.80 16.56 3.86
N ARG A 131 -1.50 15.99 5.04
CA ARG A 131 -2.20 14.80 5.56
C ARG A 131 -3.67 15.06 5.86
N CYS A 132 -4.01 16.25 6.35
CA CYS A 132 -5.41 16.66 6.55
C CYS A 132 -6.13 16.86 5.21
N ASP A 133 -5.49 17.52 4.25
CA ASP A 133 -6.10 17.80 2.94
C ASP A 133 -6.32 16.53 2.13
N LEU A 134 -5.37 15.59 2.15
CA LEU A 134 -5.55 14.27 1.57
C LEU A 134 -6.68 13.50 2.26
N TYR A 135 -6.77 13.56 3.59
CA TYR A 135 -7.87 12.92 4.33
C TYR A 135 -9.23 13.47 3.89
N LYS A 136 -9.36 14.81 3.81
CA LYS A 136 -10.57 15.47 3.29
C LYS A 136 -10.85 15.05 1.86
N ALA A 137 -9.87 15.07 0.97
CA ALA A 137 -10.07 14.71 -0.43
C ALA A 137 -10.57 13.25 -0.59
N ILE A 138 -10.03 12.31 0.19
CA ILE A 138 -10.47 10.90 0.21
C ILE A 138 -11.92 10.77 0.70
N HIS A 139 -12.32 11.53 1.72
CA HIS A 139 -13.63 11.39 2.36
C HIS A 139 -14.70 12.27 1.71
N SER A 140 -14.36 13.43 1.14
CA SER A 140 -15.27 14.26 0.35
C SER A 140 -15.80 13.50 -0.88
N HIS A 141 -14.96 12.68 -1.51
CA HIS A 141 -15.41 11.78 -2.58
C HIS A 141 -16.37 10.68 -2.12
N LYS A 142 -16.43 10.36 -0.82
CA LYS A 142 -17.41 9.40 -0.26
C LYS A 142 -18.75 10.05 0.09
N VAL A 143 -18.78 11.36 0.39
CA VAL A 143 -20.00 12.10 0.76
C VAL A 143 -20.79 12.58 -0.48
N GLY A 144 -20.26 12.36 -1.69
CA GLY A 144 -20.96 12.59 -2.96
C GLY A 144 -22.10 11.60 -3.26
N VAL A 145 -22.31 10.57 -2.44
CA VAL A 145 -23.53 9.76 -2.45
C VAL A 145 -24.47 10.37 -1.41
N LYS A 146 -25.16 11.45 -1.79
CA LYS A 146 -26.30 11.96 -1.03
C LYS A 146 -27.54 11.14 -1.39
N VAL A 147 -28.13 10.61 -0.31
CA VAL A 147 -29.52 10.17 -0.08
C VAL A 147 -30.51 10.61 -1.15
#